data_AF-A0A1I8PGW0-F1
#
_entry.id   AF-A0A1I8PGW0-F1
#
_cell.length_a   1.000
_cell.length_b   1.000
_cell.length_c   1.000
_cell.angle_alpha   90.00
_cell.angle_beta   90.00
_cell.angle_gamma   90.00
#
_symmetry.space_group_name_H-M   'P 1'
#
loop_
_entity.id
_entity.type
_entity.pdbx_description
1 polymer ?
#
loop_
_entity_poly.entity_id
_entity_poly.type
_entity_poly.pdbx_seq_one_letter_code
_entity_poly.pdbx_strand_id
1 'polypeptide(L)'
;MLCGTFLLKFTFVLTSFVVWGIFAILMISSVDGRQAIKPHEDVGDVIKQLNHINAQDIDTEGPAACLLDVQKDFPRPNELQPLYLVPDTNQYWMPNEKGQLQIPHGASIELHCTKSFANGTTAKPKATANTRTIRPRCLLDKNFLWQGEKYEFRQFICEKSTRYTIEQLHEKCPPSVEATKDGLDSKAEMYRVGYNISRNRFVETMRICHDNDHLRTLYVQHVLLPASIHFQRFVKRLNFSKAGYFKDFNMHYLYSHHNQQQQASLAMEASLQGGGQHVSMPMLFDNNTLFLARGHLAAKADYIYASQQRSTFNFFNVAPQWQAFNGGQWATLEDEVRKYVARSKLMVDCYTGTWGIMQLSSSSKSPTSGQTPQSDFYLARDANNNGLLPVPMLYYRIMVDQRHPGHGIALVGVNNPHANFNEIISECVICDDVHEQVAWLRWMTNKNLKKGYLYACQVADFVKAIGHLPRHLLNVTELL
;
A
#
# COMPACT_ATOMS: atom_id res chain seq x y z
N MET A 1 -33.14 13.69 58.96
CA MET A 1 -34.61 13.69 59.01
C MET A 1 -35.08 12.32 58.55
N LEU A 2 -36.08 11.72 59.23
CA LEU A 2 -37.03 10.65 58.85
C LEU A 2 -36.77 9.76 57.59
N CYS A 3 -37.13 8.48 57.53
CA CYS A 3 -37.50 7.42 58.49
C CYS A 3 -37.68 6.10 57.67
N GLY A 4 -37.62 4.89 58.26
CA GLY A 4 -38.02 3.67 57.55
C GLY A 4 -37.34 2.34 57.95
N THR A 5 -37.73 1.77 59.09
CA THR A 5 -37.33 0.41 59.53
C THR A 5 -38.43 -0.63 59.29
N PHE A 6 -38.09 -1.86 58.87
CA PHE A 6 -38.66 -3.18 59.28
C PHE A 6 -37.94 -4.27 58.42
N LEU A 7 -37.28 -5.35 58.86
CA LEU A 7 -37.32 -6.33 59.98
C LEU A 7 -38.23 -7.56 59.80
N LEU A 8 -37.62 -8.75 60.02
CA LEU A 8 -38.17 -10.12 60.16
C LEU A 8 -38.68 -10.84 58.89
N LYS A 9 -38.74 -12.20 58.79
CA LYS A 9 -37.89 -13.33 59.29
C LYS A 9 -38.50 -14.68 58.80
N PHE A 10 -37.67 -15.71 58.55
CA PHE A 10 -37.99 -17.18 58.68
C PHE A 10 -39.08 -17.77 57.71
N THR A 11 -39.23 -19.09 57.42
CA THR A 11 -38.49 -20.34 57.78
C THR A 11 -38.56 -21.41 56.65
N PHE A 12 -37.79 -22.49 56.78
CA PHE A 12 -37.92 -23.79 56.07
C PHE A 12 -39.27 -24.51 56.27
N VAL A 13 -39.70 -25.31 55.27
CA VAL A 13 -40.48 -26.57 55.43
C VAL A 13 -40.09 -27.56 54.31
N LEU A 14 -39.98 -28.86 54.63
CA LEU A 14 -39.94 -29.99 53.67
C LEU A 14 -41.27 -30.77 53.75
N THR A 15 -41.71 -31.41 52.65
CA THR A 15 -42.04 -32.86 52.56
C THR A 15 -42.46 -33.29 51.15
N SER A 16 -42.27 -34.57 50.84
CA SER A 16 -42.74 -35.27 49.62
C SER A 16 -44.12 -35.91 49.79
N PHE A 17 -44.80 -36.34 48.71
CA PHE A 17 -45.52 -37.63 48.63
C PHE A 17 -45.83 -38.05 47.18
N VAL A 18 -46.31 -39.30 46.97
CA VAL A 18 -46.37 -40.01 45.67
C VAL A 18 -47.70 -40.78 45.50
N VAL A 19 -48.35 -40.66 44.33
CA VAL A 19 -49.32 -41.59 43.64
C VAL A 19 -49.24 -41.25 42.12
N TRP A 20 -49.17 -42.09 41.06
CA TRP A 20 -49.26 -43.54 40.74
C TRP A 20 -50.61 -44.10 40.19
N GLY A 21 -50.69 -44.36 38.86
CA GLY A 21 -51.72 -45.17 38.20
C GLY A 21 -51.85 -44.99 36.66
N ILE A 22 -52.36 -45.92 35.83
CA ILE A 22 -52.40 -47.41 35.89
C ILE A 22 -52.88 -48.02 34.52
N PHE A 23 -52.15 -49.02 33.96
CA PHE A 23 -52.58 -50.07 32.98
C PHE A 23 -53.06 -49.66 31.56
N ALA A 24 -53.16 -50.51 30.50
CA ALA A 24 -52.97 -51.97 30.27
C ALA A 24 -52.39 -52.24 28.83
N ILE A 25 -51.60 -53.28 28.48
CA ILE A 25 -51.86 -54.76 28.36
C ILE A 25 -52.82 -55.08 27.17
N LEU A 26 -52.60 -55.98 26.18
CA LEU A 26 -51.73 -57.18 25.92
C LEU A 26 -51.54 -57.41 24.39
N MET A 27 -50.52 -58.16 23.89
CA MET A 27 -50.67 -59.40 23.07
C MET A 27 -49.32 -60.09 22.69
N ILE A 28 -49.35 -61.38 22.25
CA ILE A 28 -48.22 -62.36 22.26
C ILE A 28 -48.09 -63.17 20.93
N SER A 29 -46.90 -63.79 20.71
CA SER A 29 -46.51 -64.85 19.74
C SER A 29 -45.95 -64.38 18.38
N SER A 30 -45.08 -65.14 17.69
CA SER A 30 -44.63 -66.55 17.86
C SER A 30 -43.08 -66.70 17.68
N VAL A 31 -42.57 -67.94 17.56
CA VAL A 31 -41.13 -68.28 17.56
C VAL A 31 -40.72 -69.05 16.30
N ASP A 32 -39.61 -68.62 15.69
CA ASP A 32 -38.68 -69.41 14.87
C ASP A 32 -37.30 -68.69 14.96
N GLY A 33 -36.15 -69.23 14.58
CA GLY A 33 -35.80 -70.49 13.92
C GLY A 33 -34.36 -70.34 13.40
N ARG A 34 -33.43 -71.21 13.79
CA ARG A 34 -31.98 -70.95 13.59
C ARG A 34 -31.60 -70.84 12.10
N GLN A 35 -30.94 -69.75 11.71
CA GLN A 35 -30.07 -69.70 10.53
C GLN A 35 -28.62 -69.46 10.92
N ALA A 36 -27.69 -69.96 10.09
CA ALA A 36 -26.27 -69.96 10.40
C ALA A 36 -25.60 -68.61 10.11
N ILE A 37 -24.65 -68.24 10.98
CA ILE A 37 -23.71 -67.15 10.72
C ILE A 37 -22.85 -67.58 9.53
N LYS A 38 -22.98 -66.88 8.40
CA LYS A 38 -21.99 -66.99 7.31
C LYS A 38 -20.66 -66.39 7.79
N PRO A 39 -19.50 -66.96 7.43
CA PRO A 39 -18.23 -66.34 7.72
C PRO A 39 -18.14 -64.96 7.05
N HIS A 40 -17.37 -64.07 7.67
CA HIS A 40 -16.99 -62.78 7.08
C HIS A 40 -16.27 -63.02 5.74
N GLU A 41 -16.48 -62.16 4.74
CA GLU A 41 -15.73 -62.26 3.48
C GLU A 41 -14.23 -62.12 3.75
N ASP A 42 -13.45 -62.93 3.04
CA ASP A 42 -12.00 -63.06 3.24
C ASP A 42 -11.28 -61.81 2.75
N VAL A 43 -10.41 -61.27 3.59
CA VAL A 43 -9.56 -60.10 3.28
C VAL A 43 -8.70 -60.35 2.05
N GLY A 44 -8.39 -61.62 1.73
CA GLY A 44 -7.65 -62.02 0.54
C GLY A 44 -8.29 -61.67 -0.81
N ASP A 45 -9.63 -61.62 -0.91
CA ASP A 45 -10.29 -61.37 -2.21
C ASP A 45 -10.48 -59.87 -2.52
N VAL A 46 -10.60 -59.01 -1.50
CA VAL A 46 -10.52 -57.54 -1.67
C VAL A 46 -9.14 -57.15 -2.21
N ILE A 47 -8.07 -57.79 -1.72
CA ILE A 47 -6.70 -57.56 -2.18
C ILE A 47 -6.52 -57.96 -3.65
N LYS A 48 -7.20 -59.01 -4.14
CA LYS A 48 -7.14 -59.40 -5.56
C LYS A 48 -7.80 -58.39 -6.49
N GLN A 49 -8.89 -57.73 -6.07
CA GLN A 49 -9.53 -56.70 -6.90
C GLN A 49 -8.69 -55.41 -6.98
N LEU A 50 -7.90 -55.09 -5.96
CA LEU A 50 -6.98 -53.94 -5.98
C LEU A 50 -5.81 -54.12 -6.95
N ASN A 51 -5.37 -55.36 -7.22
CA ASN A 51 -4.23 -55.67 -8.09
C ASN A 51 -4.47 -55.48 -9.60
N HIS A 52 -5.62 -54.93 -10.01
CA HIS A 52 -5.91 -54.56 -11.41
C HIS A 52 -6.24 -53.06 -11.61
N ILE A 53 -6.06 -52.22 -10.59
CA ILE A 53 -6.04 -50.77 -10.76
C ILE A 53 -4.62 -50.36 -11.16
N ASN A 54 -4.44 -49.89 -12.40
CA ASN A 54 -3.13 -49.47 -12.90
C ASN A 54 -2.67 -48.19 -12.18
N ALA A 55 -1.61 -48.29 -11.38
CA ALA A 55 -1.18 -47.25 -10.44
C ALA A 55 -0.38 -46.11 -11.10
N GLN A 56 -0.97 -45.47 -12.13
CA GLN A 56 -0.39 -44.27 -12.78
C GLN A 56 -1.34 -43.08 -12.91
N ASP A 57 -2.67 -43.25 -12.73
CA ASP A 57 -3.66 -42.15 -12.71
C ASP A 57 -4.44 -42.11 -11.38
N ILE A 58 -3.73 -42.13 -10.25
CA ILE A 58 -4.28 -41.63 -8.98
C ILE A 58 -3.91 -40.16 -8.89
N ASP A 59 -4.87 -39.30 -9.21
CA ASP A 59 -4.70 -37.85 -9.20
C ASP A 59 -4.45 -37.37 -7.75
N THR A 60 -3.21 -37.01 -7.43
CA THR A 60 -2.80 -36.63 -6.07
C THR A 60 -3.18 -35.20 -5.67
N GLU A 61 -4.08 -34.55 -6.41
CA GLU A 61 -4.63 -33.26 -6.00
C GLU A 61 -5.65 -33.42 -4.86
N GLY A 62 -5.25 -32.95 -3.66
CA GLY A 62 -6.20 -32.68 -2.58
C GLY A 62 -7.28 -31.67 -3.02
N PRO A 63 -8.45 -31.64 -2.34
CA PRO A 63 -9.62 -30.92 -2.83
C PRO A 63 -9.31 -29.47 -3.22
N ALA A 64 -9.68 -29.11 -4.46
CA ALA A 64 -9.12 -27.96 -5.14
C ALA A 64 -9.38 -26.63 -4.42
N ALA A 65 -8.32 -25.82 -4.32
CA ALA A 65 -8.32 -24.52 -3.67
C ALA A 65 -9.24 -23.51 -4.40
N CYS A 66 -9.71 -22.50 -3.66
CA CYS A 66 -10.35 -21.34 -4.25
C CYS A 66 -9.27 -20.46 -4.90
N LEU A 67 -9.41 -20.16 -6.18
CA LEU A 67 -8.44 -19.43 -7.00
C LEU A 67 -9.12 -18.17 -7.58
N LEU A 68 -8.86 -17.03 -6.93
CA LEU A 68 -9.57 -15.77 -7.21
C LEU A 68 -8.67 -14.79 -7.96
N ASP A 69 -8.96 -14.54 -9.24
CA ASP A 69 -8.27 -13.49 -10.00
C ASP A 69 -8.64 -12.11 -9.44
N VAL A 70 -7.64 -11.34 -8.97
CA VAL A 70 -7.87 -10.07 -8.27
C VAL A 70 -8.56 -9.00 -9.14
N GLN A 71 -8.49 -9.13 -10.47
CA GLN A 71 -9.11 -8.20 -11.43
C GLN A 71 -10.52 -8.66 -11.89
N LYS A 72 -10.87 -9.94 -11.76
CA LYS A 72 -12.12 -10.53 -12.29
C LYS A 72 -13.10 -11.01 -11.22
N ASP A 73 -12.61 -11.63 -10.15
CA ASP A 73 -13.44 -12.45 -9.23
C ASP A 73 -13.72 -11.76 -7.89
N PHE A 74 -13.10 -10.60 -7.70
CA PHE A 74 -13.37 -9.66 -6.60
C PHE A 74 -14.58 -8.77 -6.94
N PRO A 75 -15.17 -8.05 -5.96
CA PRO A 75 -16.17 -7.03 -6.24
C PRO A 75 -15.59 -5.93 -7.13
N ARG A 76 -16.42 -5.25 -7.92
CA ARG A 76 -15.95 -4.36 -9.00
C ARG A 76 -15.12 -3.18 -8.46
N PRO A 77 -14.22 -2.56 -9.26
CA PRO A 77 -13.33 -1.49 -8.79
C PRO A 77 -14.04 -0.22 -8.28
N ASN A 78 -15.29 -0.01 -8.67
CA ASN A 78 -16.17 1.06 -8.22
C ASN A 78 -17.02 0.68 -6.98
N GLU A 79 -17.05 -0.59 -6.58
CA GLU A 79 -17.76 -1.07 -5.40
C GLU A 79 -16.95 -0.85 -4.10
N LEU A 80 -17.60 -1.14 -2.98
CA LEU A 80 -17.07 -0.93 -1.64
C LEU A 80 -16.46 -2.23 -1.14
N GLN A 81 -15.26 -2.53 -1.61
CA GLN A 81 -14.52 -3.75 -1.26
C GLN A 81 -14.09 -3.77 0.22
N PRO A 82 -14.10 -4.95 0.87
CA PRO A 82 -13.50 -5.16 2.20
C PRO A 82 -11.96 -5.15 2.14
N LEU A 83 -11.33 -5.36 3.30
CA LEU A 83 -9.96 -5.87 3.38
C LEU A 83 -9.96 -7.38 3.19
N TYR A 84 -8.85 -7.91 2.68
CA TYR A 84 -8.64 -9.33 2.38
C TYR A 84 -7.45 -9.82 3.20
N LEU A 85 -7.71 -10.48 4.32
CA LEU A 85 -6.72 -10.69 5.38
C LEU A 85 -6.47 -12.19 5.64
N VAL A 86 -5.23 -12.53 6.00
CA VAL A 86 -4.94 -13.85 6.59
C VAL A 86 -5.60 -13.88 7.98
N PRO A 87 -6.44 -14.88 8.32
CA PRO A 87 -7.25 -14.89 9.53
C PRO A 87 -6.48 -14.56 10.80
N ASP A 88 -7.05 -13.64 11.59
CA ASP A 88 -6.54 -13.20 12.90
C ASP A 88 -5.13 -12.55 12.91
N THR A 89 -4.50 -12.35 11.74
CA THR A 89 -3.22 -11.65 11.59
C THR A 89 -3.36 -10.13 11.38
N ASN A 90 -2.24 -9.41 11.27
CA ASN A 90 -2.18 -8.03 10.77
C ASN A 90 -1.84 -7.94 9.26
N GLN A 91 -1.90 -9.04 8.52
CA GLN A 91 -1.44 -9.11 7.13
C GLN A 91 -2.60 -9.21 6.14
N TYR A 92 -2.45 -8.53 5.00
CA TYR A 92 -3.22 -8.87 3.81
C TYR A 92 -2.86 -10.28 3.34
N TRP A 93 -3.86 -11.06 2.93
CA TRP A 93 -3.60 -12.31 2.21
C TRP A 93 -3.22 -11.93 0.79
N MET A 94 -1.93 -12.05 0.44
CA MET A 94 -1.43 -11.61 -0.86
C MET A 94 -1.61 -12.70 -1.93
N PRO A 95 -1.86 -12.34 -3.20
CA PRO A 95 -2.00 -13.28 -4.30
C PRO A 95 -0.65 -13.76 -4.84
N ASN A 96 -0.67 -14.86 -5.59
CA ASN A 96 0.49 -15.45 -6.24
C ASN A 96 0.96 -14.63 -7.47
N GLU A 97 2.07 -15.06 -8.09
CA GLU A 97 2.68 -14.42 -9.27
C GLU A 97 1.77 -14.34 -10.51
N LYS A 98 0.61 -15.02 -10.53
CA LYS A 98 -0.39 -14.95 -11.61
C LYS A 98 -1.51 -13.94 -11.31
N GLY A 99 -1.44 -13.23 -10.17
CA GLY A 99 -2.50 -12.36 -9.68
C GLY A 99 -3.71 -13.11 -9.11
N GLN A 100 -3.53 -14.36 -8.69
CA GLN A 100 -4.60 -15.18 -8.11
C GLN A 100 -4.42 -15.29 -6.60
N LEU A 101 -5.47 -14.94 -5.84
CA LEU A 101 -5.52 -15.22 -4.41
C LEU A 101 -5.93 -16.68 -4.22
N GLN A 102 -5.03 -17.48 -3.63
CA GLN A 102 -5.21 -18.91 -3.41
C GLN A 102 -5.56 -19.17 -1.93
N ILE A 103 -6.75 -19.73 -1.69
CA ILE A 103 -7.24 -20.09 -0.36
C ILE A 103 -7.51 -21.60 -0.38
N PRO A 104 -6.84 -22.43 0.45
CA PRO A 104 -7.03 -23.87 0.47
C PRO A 104 -8.50 -24.28 0.69
N HIS A 105 -8.90 -25.42 0.12
CA HIS A 105 -10.25 -25.95 0.36
C HIS A 105 -10.52 -26.11 1.85
N GLY A 106 -11.68 -25.65 2.31
CA GLY A 106 -12.05 -25.72 3.72
C GLY A 106 -11.36 -24.72 4.65
N ALA A 107 -10.34 -23.99 4.20
CA ALA A 107 -9.82 -22.83 4.93
C ALA A 107 -10.77 -21.62 4.79
N SER A 108 -10.77 -20.71 5.76
CA SER A 108 -11.48 -19.43 5.68
C SER A 108 -10.52 -18.28 5.39
N ILE A 109 -10.99 -17.28 4.66
CA ILE A 109 -10.35 -15.96 4.55
C ILE A 109 -11.05 -14.95 5.47
N GLU A 110 -10.32 -14.04 6.10
CA GLU A 110 -10.93 -12.96 6.88
C GLU A 110 -11.20 -11.74 6.02
N LEU A 111 -12.47 -11.33 5.97
CA LEU A 111 -12.93 -10.13 5.28
C LEU A 111 -13.38 -9.08 6.28
N HIS A 112 -12.90 -7.83 6.14
CA HIS A 112 -13.19 -6.75 7.09
C HIS A 112 -13.71 -5.45 6.43
N CYS A 113 -14.73 -4.85 7.04
CA CYS A 113 -15.36 -3.58 6.68
C CYS A 113 -15.40 -2.62 7.89
N THR A 114 -15.02 -1.34 7.71
CA THR A 114 -14.97 -0.34 8.81
C THR A 114 -16.30 -0.11 9.54
N LYS A 115 -17.46 -0.38 8.92
CA LYS A 115 -18.79 -0.27 9.55
C LYS A 115 -19.57 -1.58 9.58
N SER A 116 -19.86 -2.12 8.40
CA SER A 116 -20.70 -3.30 8.18
C SER A 116 -20.53 -3.82 6.75
N PHE A 117 -20.75 -5.11 6.53
CA PHE A 117 -21.10 -5.64 5.20
C PHE A 117 -22.47 -5.11 4.75
N ALA A 118 -22.69 -4.96 3.45
CA ALA A 118 -23.96 -4.46 2.93
C ALA A 118 -25.02 -5.57 2.89
N ASN A 119 -26.06 -5.43 3.70
CA ASN A 119 -27.15 -6.41 3.80
C ASN A 119 -27.82 -6.67 2.45
N GLY A 120 -27.98 -7.94 2.11
CA GLY A 120 -28.45 -8.35 0.80
C GLY A 120 -29.97 -8.34 0.57
N THR A 121 -30.31 -7.98 -0.67
CA THR A 121 -31.30 -8.74 -1.45
C THR A 121 -30.85 -10.21 -1.59
N THR A 122 -31.65 -11.06 -2.25
CA THR A 122 -31.33 -12.49 -2.48
C THR A 122 -29.94 -12.77 -3.06
N ALA A 123 -29.30 -11.80 -3.72
CA ALA A 123 -27.98 -11.94 -4.35
C ALA A 123 -26.80 -11.32 -3.56
N LYS A 124 -26.91 -11.07 -2.25
CA LYS A 124 -25.76 -10.70 -1.38
C LYS A 124 -25.87 -11.31 0.03
N PRO A 125 -24.78 -11.39 0.81
CA PRO A 125 -24.79 -11.92 2.18
C PRO A 125 -25.77 -11.19 3.11
N LYS A 126 -26.55 -11.94 3.88
CA LYS A 126 -27.50 -11.42 4.87
C LYS A 126 -26.84 -11.19 6.24
N ALA A 127 -25.92 -10.23 6.30
CA ALA A 127 -25.26 -9.86 7.55
C ALA A 127 -26.24 -9.35 8.63
N THR A 128 -26.00 -9.69 9.89
CA THR A 128 -26.60 -8.95 11.01
C THR A 128 -25.99 -7.55 11.07
N ALA A 129 -26.80 -6.57 11.48
CA ALA A 129 -26.39 -5.17 11.51
C ALA A 129 -25.09 -4.99 12.33
N ASN A 130 -24.19 -4.14 11.83
CA ASN A 130 -22.85 -3.88 12.38
C ASN A 130 -21.83 -5.04 12.32
N THR A 131 -22.08 -6.12 11.57
CA THR A 131 -21.06 -7.16 11.31
C THR A 131 -19.88 -6.56 10.53
N ARG A 132 -18.75 -6.32 11.20
CA ARG A 132 -17.53 -5.75 10.59
C ARG A 132 -16.58 -6.77 10.00
N THR A 133 -16.48 -7.95 10.60
CA THR A 133 -15.55 -9.01 10.19
C THR A 133 -16.31 -10.30 9.96
N ILE A 134 -16.00 -11.00 8.87
CA ILE A 134 -16.54 -12.33 8.55
C ILE A 134 -15.41 -13.27 8.09
N ARG A 135 -15.63 -14.58 8.23
CA ARG A 135 -14.66 -15.62 7.83
C ARG A 135 -15.27 -16.68 6.89
N PRO A 136 -15.71 -16.29 5.68
CA PRO A 136 -16.23 -17.23 4.68
C PRO A 136 -15.22 -18.35 4.38
N ARG A 137 -15.71 -19.59 4.34
CA ARG A 137 -14.92 -20.80 4.13
C ARG A 137 -14.88 -21.17 2.65
N CYS A 138 -13.70 -21.42 2.09
CA CYS A 138 -13.56 -21.87 0.71
C CYS A 138 -14.29 -23.19 0.47
N LEU A 139 -15.04 -23.27 -0.63
CA LEU A 139 -15.60 -24.51 -1.16
C LEU A 139 -14.89 -24.95 -2.45
N LEU A 140 -14.99 -24.16 -3.53
CA LEU A 140 -14.39 -24.48 -4.83
C LEU A 140 -14.38 -23.25 -5.74
N ASP A 141 -13.28 -23.04 -6.48
CA ASP A 141 -13.13 -21.95 -7.44
C ASP A 141 -13.42 -20.57 -6.80
N LYS A 142 -14.58 -19.96 -7.07
CA LYS A 142 -14.99 -18.64 -6.57
C LYS A 142 -16.00 -18.70 -5.43
N ASN A 143 -16.35 -19.91 -4.98
CA ASN A 143 -17.50 -20.17 -4.13
C ASN A 143 -17.07 -20.40 -2.67
N PHE A 144 -17.79 -19.76 -1.75
CA PHE A 144 -17.56 -19.80 -0.32
C PHE A 144 -18.83 -20.13 0.45
N LEU A 145 -18.68 -20.87 1.55
CA LEU A 145 -19.71 -21.12 2.54
C LEU A 145 -19.63 -20.05 3.64
N TRP A 146 -20.75 -19.41 3.96
CA TRP A 146 -20.84 -18.49 5.08
C TRP A 146 -22.26 -18.51 5.68
N GLN A 147 -22.35 -18.73 7.00
CA GLN A 147 -23.61 -18.91 7.73
C GLN A 147 -24.54 -20.01 7.15
N GLY A 148 -23.96 -21.06 6.56
CA GLY A 148 -24.69 -22.16 5.91
C GLY A 148 -25.03 -21.92 4.44
N GLU A 149 -24.97 -20.68 3.98
CA GLU A 149 -25.30 -20.27 2.60
C GLU A 149 -24.06 -20.20 1.70
N LYS A 150 -24.27 -20.39 0.38
CA LYS A 150 -23.23 -20.36 -0.64
C LYS A 150 -23.19 -19.01 -1.37
N TYR A 151 -22.01 -18.41 -1.47
CA TYR A 151 -21.79 -17.13 -2.16
C TYR A 151 -20.56 -17.18 -3.09
N GLU A 152 -20.63 -16.48 -4.23
CA GLU A 152 -19.45 -16.05 -4.97
C GLU A 152 -18.69 -14.98 -4.17
N PHE A 153 -17.37 -15.03 -4.23
CA PHE A 153 -16.48 -14.09 -3.50
C PHE A 153 -16.79 -12.61 -3.76
N ARG A 154 -17.14 -12.24 -5.01
CA ARG A 154 -17.54 -10.88 -5.39
C ARG A 154 -18.79 -10.34 -4.69
N GLN A 155 -19.60 -11.18 -4.05
CA GLN A 155 -20.81 -10.75 -3.34
C GLN A 155 -20.50 -10.15 -1.95
N PHE A 156 -19.30 -10.37 -1.40
CA PHE A 156 -18.87 -9.81 -0.11
C PHE A 156 -18.44 -8.34 -0.25
N ILE A 157 -19.40 -7.41 -0.10
CA ILE A 157 -19.17 -5.96 -0.16
C ILE A 157 -19.52 -5.25 1.17
N CYS A 158 -18.85 -4.13 1.43
CA CYS A 158 -19.12 -3.23 2.55
C CYS A 158 -20.26 -2.25 2.29
N GLU A 159 -20.93 -1.81 3.35
CA GLU A 159 -21.92 -0.71 3.30
C GLU A 159 -21.25 0.65 3.05
N LYS A 160 -20.01 0.83 3.51
CA LYS A 160 -19.23 2.08 3.39
C LYS A 160 -17.79 1.76 3.00
N SER A 161 -17.14 2.64 2.24
CA SER A 161 -15.72 2.46 1.89
C SER A 161 -14.88 2.36 3.16
N THR A 162 -14.05 1.33 3.22
CA THR A 162 -13.07 1.13 4.28
C THR A 162 -12.17 2.36 4.37
N ARG A 163 -12.03 2.93 5.58
CA ARG A 163 -11.23 4.14 5.83
C ARG A 163 -9.87 3.76 6.37
N TYR A 164 -8.81 4.23 5.72
CA TYR A 164 -7.46 4.12 6.27
C TYR A 164 -7.25 5.16 7.38
N THR A 165 -6.27 4.91 8.25
CA THR A 165 -5.73 5.85 9.23
C THR A 165 -4.24 6.06 8.97
N ILE A 166 -3.71 7.15 9.52
CA ILE A 166 -2.27 7.39 9.65
C ILE A 166 -1.99 7.51 11.14
N GLU A 167 -0.98 6.80 11.62
CA GLU A 167 -0.63 6.73 13.04
C GLU A 167 0.87 7.03 13.18
N GLN A 168 1.21 8.01 14.02
CA GLN A 168 2.59 8.34 14.38
C GLN A 168 3.16 7.24 15.28
N LEU A 169 4.31 6.69 14.93
CA LEU A 169 4.95 5.62 15.70
C LEU A 169 5.64 6.13 16.97
N HIS A 170 5.88 7.45 17.06
CA HIS A 170 6.74 8.08 18.07
C HIS A 170 8.19 7.59 18.04
N GLU A 171 8.56 6.93 16.93
CA GLU A 171 9.90 6.60 16.51
C GLU A 171 10.42 7.75 15.62
N LYS A 172 11.65 8.20 15.85
CA LYS A 172 12.37 9.00 14.84
C LYS A 172 12.57 8.17 13.58
N CYS A 173 12.80 8.81 12.43
CA CYS A 173 13.33 8.08 11.29
C CYS A 173 14.63 7.34 11.65
N PRO A 174 14.86 6.12 11.12
CA PRO A 174 16.09 5.38 11.31
C PRO A 174 17.32 6.27 11.08
N PRO A 175 18.37 6.15 11.93
CA PRO A 175 19.46 7.12 11.97
C PRO A 175 20.11 7.29 10.60
N SER A 176 20.14 8.54 10.16
CA SER A 176 20.77 8.99 8.91
C SER A 176 22.27 8.74 8.93
N VAL A 177 22.85 8.72 7.73
CA VAL A 177 24.30 8.73 7.53
C VAL A 177 24.80 10.18 7.74
N GLU A 178 24.93 10.53 9.01
CA GLU A 178 25.32 11.85 9.54
C GLU A 178 24.28 12.95 9.24
N ALA A 179 24.67 14.22 9.38
CA ALA A 179 23.80 15.36 9.11
C ALA A 179 23.38 15.40 7.63
N THR A 180 22.14 15.78 7.35
CA THR A 180 21.62 15.75 5.98
C THR A 180 22.32 16.80 5.12
N LYS A 181 22.85 16.36 3.97
CA LYS A 181 23.68 17.21 3.09
C LYS A 181 22.88 18.25 2.30
N ASP A 182 21.57 18.31 2.54
CA ASP A 182 20.67 19.38 2.09
C ASP A 182 20.63 20.58 3.06
N GLY A 183 21.31 20.49 4.22
CA GLY A 183 21.42 21.59 5.19
C GLY A 183 20.19 21.77 6.10
N LEU A 184 19.17 20.93 6.00
CA LEU A 184 17.94 21.03 6.81
C LEU A 184 17.98 20.08 8.01
N ASP A 185 18.22 20.63 9.19
CA ASP A 185 18.32 19.92 10.47
C ASP A 185 16.99 19.21 10.84
N SER A 186 16.82 17.98 10.33
CA SER A 186 15.50 17.36 10.16
C SER A 186 15.03 16.58 11.38
N LYS A 187 13.92 17.02 11.97
CA LYS A 187 13.25 16.33 13.09
C LYS A 187 12.27 15.24 12.60
N ALA A 188 12.62 14.55 11.51
CA ALA A 188 11.69 13.66 10.82
C ALA A 188 11.24 12.46 11.68
N GLU A 189 9.93 12.18 11.64
CA GLU A 189 9.26 11.18 12.43
C GLU A 189 8.68 10.05 11.56
N MET A 190 8.59 8.85 12.12
CA MET A 190 7.98 7.71 11.44
C MET A 190 6.46 7.67 11.66
N TYR A 191 5.75 7.54 10.55
CA TYR A 191 4.31 7.29 10.49
C TYR A 191 4.05 5.95 9.80
N ARG A 192 2.99 5.25 10.21
CA ARG A 192 2.41 4.14 9.44
C ARG A 192 1.07 4.53 8.84
N VAL A 193 0.80 4.06 7.63
CA VAL A 193 -0.50 4.17 6.97
C VAL A 193 -1.11 2.78 6.86
N GLY A 194 -2.41 2.64 7.11
CA GLY A 194 -3.06 1.35 7.07
C GLY A 194 -4.47 1.37 7.63
N TYR A 195 -4.91 0.25 8.19
CA TYR A 195 -6.26 0.05 8.68
C TYR A 195 -6.28 -0.45 10.12
N ASN A 196 -6.72 0.40 11.04
CA ASN A 196 -7.07 0.02 12.40
C ASN A 196 -8.39 -0.80 12.37
N ILE A 197 -8.32 -2.12 12.59
CA ILE A 197 -9.45 -3.04 12.48
C ILE A 197 -9.96 -3.54 13.85
N SER A 198 -9.10 -3.50 14.87
CA SER A 198 -9.46 -3.67 16.28
C SER A 198 -8.42 -2.96 17.16
N ARG A 199 -8.71 -2.83 18.46
CA ARG A 199 -7.86 -2.11 19.45
C ARG A 199 -6.36 -2.45 19.36
N ASN A 200 -6.02 -3.69 19.02
CA ASN A 200 -4.65 -4.20 18.94
C ASN A 200 -4.27 -4.74 17.54
N ARG A 201 -5.10 -4.53 16.51
CA ARG A 201 -4.84 -5.01 15.13
C ARG A 201 -4.87 -3.85 14.13
N PHE A 202 -3.71 -3.58 13.54
CA PHE A 202 -3.50 -2.59 12.49
C PHE A 202 -2.92 -3.27 11.26
N VAL A 203 -3.61 -3.20 10.13
CA VAL A 203 -3.15 -3.76 8.85
C VAL A 203 -2.38 -2.67 8.11
N GLU A 204 -1.05 -2.73 8.18
CA GLU A 204 -0.14 -1.75 7.60
C GLU A 204 -0.10 -1.85 6.06
N THR A 205 0.11 -0.71 5.39
CA THR A 205 0.24 -0.62 3.93
C THR A 205 1.57 0.01 3.51
N MET A 206 2.04 1.01 4.26
CA MET A 206 3.33 1.69 4.06
C MET A 206 3.79 2.37 5.35
N ARG A 207 5.09 2.62 5.43
CA ARG A 207 5.71 3.51 6.43
C ARG A 207 6.22 4.77 5.76
N ILE A 208 6.22 5.89 6.46
CA ILE A 208 6.60 7.19 5.95
C ILE A 208 7.55 7.85 6.95
N CYS A 209 8.69 8.32 6.47
CA CYS A 209 9.57 9.24 7.20
C CYS A 209 9.22 10.67 6.78
N HIS A 210 8.63 11.47 7.69
CA HIS A 210 8.13 12.81 7.38
C HIS A 210 8.70 13.87 8.32
N ASP A 211 9.18 14.95 7.73
CA ASP A 211 9.70 16.15 8.36
C ASP A 211 8.56 17.18 8.45
N ASN A 212 7.91 17.23 9.62
CA ASN A 212 6.76 18.08 9.87
C ASN A 212 7.08 19.58 9.76
N ASP A 213 8.29 19.98 10.15
CA ASP A 213 8.73 21.38 10.16
C ASP A 213 8.84 21.94 8.73
N HIS A 214 9.19 21.08 7.77
CA HIS A 214 9.34 21.43 6.35
C HIS A 214 8.34 20.73 5.41
N LEU A 215 7.22 20.21 5.96
CA LEU A 215 6.10 19.56 5.26
C LEU A 215 6.51 18.50 4.21
N ARG A 216 7.66 17.86 4.38
CA ARG A 216 8.34 17.07 3.35
C ARG A 216 8.52 15.62 3.78
N THR A 217 8.30 14.71 2.84
CA THR A 217 8.51 13.27 3.06
C THR A 217 9.86 12.86 2.53
N LEU A 218 10.77 12.51 3.44
CA LEU A 218 12.13 12.11 3.11
C LEU A 218 12.15 10.75 2.37
N TYR A 219 11.27 9.82 2.78
CA TYR A 219 10.93 8.60 2.03
C TYR A 219 9.61 7.95 2.49
N VAL A 220 9.08 7.09 1.62
CA VAL A 220 8.00 6.12 1.89
C VAL A 220 8.52 4.70 1.64
N GLN A 221 8.42 3.84 2.64
CA GLN A 221 8.80 2.42 2.57
C GLN A 221 7.56 1.55 2.34
N HIS A 222 7.65 0.64 1.37
CA HIS A 222 6.65 -0.38 1.07
C HIS A 222 7.29 -1.57 0.35
N VAL A 223 6.55 -2.68 0.19
CA VAL A 223 7.04 -3.88 -0.51
C VAL A 223 6.39 -3.99 -1.89
N LEU A 224 7.19 -4.27 -2.93
CA LEU A 224 6.69 -4.77 -4.21
C LEU A 224 6.84 -6.30 -4.26
N LEU A 225 5.81 -6.97 -4.77
CA LEU A 225 5.77 -8.42 -4.99
C LEU A 225 5.69 -8.72 -6.48
N PRO A 226 5.96 -9.96 -6.94
CA PRO A 226 5.76 -10.31 -8.35
C PRO A 226 4.31 -10.09 -8.80
N ALA A 227 3.38 -10.28 -7.87
CA ALA A 227 1.96 -10.06 -8.08
C ALA A 227 1.54 -8.57 -8.18
N SER A 228 2.41 -7.60 -7.86
CA SER A 228 2.07 -6.16 -7.93
C SER A 228 1.69 -5.71 -9.35
N ILE A 229 2.23 -6.34 -10.40
CA ILE A 229 1.83 -6.05 -11.80
C ILE A 229 0.35 -6.40 -12.08
N HIS A 230 -0.26 -7.26 -11.27
CA HIS A 230 -1.67 -7.65 -11.37
C HIS A 230 -2.63 -6.73 -10.60
N PHE A 231 -2.19 -5.54 -10.17
CA PHE A 231 -3.01 -4.58 -9.41
C PHE A 231 -4.42 -4.35 -9.98
N GLN A 232 -5.38 -4.11 -9.09
CA GLN A 232 -6.77 -3.84 -9.49
C GLN A 232 -6.87 -2.57 -10.34
N ARG A 233 -7.22 -2.77 -11.62
CA ARG A 233 -7.40 -1.70 -12.60
C ARG A 233 -8.70 -0.92 -12.33
N PHE A 234 -8.77 0.31 -12.84
CA PHE A 234 -9.95 1.19 -12.77
C PHE A 234 -10.50 1.54 -11.38
N VAL A 235 -9.82 1.17 -10.27
CA VAL A 235 -10.20 1.61 -8.91
C VAL A 235 -10.16 3.13 -8.86
N LYS A 236 -11.32 3.75 -8.54
CA LYS A 236 -11.53 5.20 -8.54
C LYS A 236 -10.46 5.92 -7.70
N ARG A 237 -9.76 6.88 -8.31
CA ARG A 237 -8.83 7.79 -7.61
C ARG A 237 -9.59 8.63 -6.58
N LEU A 238 -9.00 8.88 -5.41
CA LEU A 238 -9.58 9.73 -4.38
C LEU A 238 -9.01 11.16 -4.46
N ASN A 239 -9.63 12.09 -3.73
CA ASN A 239 -8.96 13.33 -3.36
C ASN A 239 -7.95 13.03 -2.24
N PHE A 240 -6.78 13.67 -2.30
CA PHE A 240 -5.76 13.55 -1.25
C PHE A 240 -6.29 14.09 0.09
N SER A 241 -6.11 13.33 1.17
CA SER A 241 -6.54 13.68 2.51
C SER A 241 -5.42 14.30 3.35
N LYS A 242 -5.76 15.29 4.19
CA LYS A 242 -4.86 15.81 5.24
C LYS A 242 -4.69 14.83 6.42
N ALA A 243 -5.43 13.72 6.43
CA ALA A 243 -5.41 12.61 7.41
C ALA A 243 -5.58 12.98 8.90
N GLY A 244 -5.80 14.25 9.24
CA GLY A 244 -5.92 14.77 10.60
C GLY A 244 -4.72 15.60 11.08
N TYR A 245 -3.61 15.60 10.34
CA TYR A 245 -2.33 16.16 10.78
C TYR A 245 -2.11 17.60 10.31
N PHE A 246 -2.14 17.85 8.99
CA PHE A 246 -1.90 19.17 8.39
C PHE A 246 -3.05 20.17 8.63
N LYS A 247 -3.46 20.42 9.87
CA LYS A 247 -4.67 21.20 10.20
C LYS A 247 -4.58 22.64 9.67
N ASP A 248 -3.48 23.30 9.97
CA ASP A 248 -3.24 24.72 9.78
C ASP A 248 -2.94 25.08 8.31
N PHE A 249 -2.54 24.09 7.51
CA PHE A 249 -2.23 24.26 6.09
C PHE A 249 -3.42 23.94 5.17
N ASN A 250 -3.74 24.84 4.24
CA ASN A 250 -4.63 24.53 3.13
C ASN A 250 -3.85 23.79 2.02
N MET A 251 -3.56 22.51 2.26
CA MET A 251 -2.78 21.66 1.34
C MET A 251 -3.37 21.55 -0.09
N HIS A 252 -4.64 21.89 -0.30
CA HIS A 252 -5.21 21.98 -1.66
C HIS A 252 -4.87 23.31 -2.35
N TYR A 253 -4.79 24.41 -1.60
CA TYR A 253 -4.36 25.72 -2.11
C TYR A 253 -2.86 25.75 -2.42
N LEU A 254 -2.00 25.16 -1.56
CA LEU A 254 -0.55 25.14 -1.77
C LEU A 254 -0.17 24.53 -3.13
N TYR A 255 -0.85 23.45 -3.52
CA TYR A 255 -0.68 22.78 -4.81
C TYR A 255 -1.55 23.37 -5.94
N SER A 256 -2.16 24.55 -5.78
CA SER A 256 -2.90 25.23 -6.86
C SER A 256 -1.98 25.97 -7.82
N HIS A 257 -2.33 26.04 -9.11
CA HIS A 257 -1.50 26.73 -10.12
C HIS A 257 -1.28 28.22 -9.77
N HIS A 258 -2.30 28.85 -9.16
CA HIS A 258 -2.23 30.24 -8.69
C HIS A 258 -1.15 30.43 -7.61
N ASN A 259 -1.14 29.57 -6.58
CA ASN A 259 -0.12 29.63 -5.54
C ASN A 259 1.28 29.29 -6.08
N GLN A 260 1.39 28.31 -6.99
CA GLN A 260 2.67 27.97 -7.64
C GLN A 260 3.27 29.18 -8.38
N GLN A 261 2.46 29.90 -9.16
CA GLN A 261 2.87 31.11 -9.87
C GLN A 261 3.25 32.24 -8.90
N GLN A 262 2.48 32.46 -7.84
CA GLN A 262 2.80 33.46 -6.81
C GLN A 262 4.14 33.18 -6.11
N GLN A 263 4.36 31.94 -5.67
CA GLN A 263 5.61 31.57 -4.99
C GLN A 263 6.81 31.57 -5.94
N ALA A 264 6.61 31.28 -7.23
CA ALA A 264 7.64 31.42 -8.24
C ALA A 264 8.01 32.89 -8.51
N SER A 265 7.04 33.82 -8.52
CA SER A 265 7.33 35.26 -8.56
C SER A 265 8.17 35.70 -7.36
N LEU A 266 7.78 35.32 -6.13
CA LEU A 266 8.52 35.66 -4.92
C LEU A 266 9.95 35.08 -4.90
N ALA A 267 10.14 33.86 -5.41
CA ALA A 267 11.48 33.28 -5.57
C ALA A 267 12.32 34.03 -6.63
N MET A 268 11.72 34.40 -7.77
CA MET A 268 12.40 35.20 -8.78
C MET A 268 12.75 36.61 -8.28
N GLU A 269 11.86 37.27 -7.55
CA GLU A 269 12.08 38.60 -6.96
C GLU A 269 13.26 38.63 -5.98
N ALA A 270 13.49 37.54 -5.24
CA ALA A 270 14.72 37.37 -4.45
C ALA A 270 15.98 37.29 -5.35
N SER A 271 15.95 36.51 -6.43
CA SER A 271 17.03 36.44 -7.42
C SER A 271 17.34 37.78 -8.11
N LEU A 272 16.36 38.69 -8.26
CA LEU A 272 16.58 40.02 -8.85
C LEU A 272 17.48 40.91 -7.98
N GLN A 273 17.51 40.71 -6.66
CA GLN A 273 18.43 41.41 -5.76
C GLN A 273 19.91 41.06 -6.05
N GLY A 274 20.15 39.90 -6.68
CA GLY A 274 21.45 39.48 -7.24
C GLY A 274 21.73 39.99 -8.67
N GLY A 275 20.88 40.86 -9.23
CA GLY A 275 21.06 41.47 -10.56
C GLY A 275 20.56 40.63 -11.74
N GLY A 276 19.66 39.67 -11.52
CA GLY A 276 19.01 38.91 -12.60
C GLY A 276 17.95 39.72 -13.37
N GLN A 277 17.40 39.13 -14.43
CA GLN A 277 16.17 39.58 -15.08
C GLN A 277 14.98 38.68 -14.72
N HIS A 278 13.76 39.22 -14.86
CA HIS A 278 12.52 38.45 -14.67
C HIS A 278 12.42 37.31 -15.70
N VAL A 279 12.01 36.13 -15.26
CA VAL A 279 11.47 35.09 -16.15
C VAL A 279 9.96 35.32 -16.28
N SER A 280 9.45 35.24 -17.51
CA SER A 280 8.01 35.35 -17.77
C SER A 280 7.28 34.11 -17.23
N MET A 281 6.30 34.28 -16.33
CA MET A 281 5.58 33.14 -15.72
C MET A 281 4.94 32.18 -16.75
N PRO A 282 4.38 32.64 -17.90
CA PRO A 282 3.96 31.77 -19.01
C PRO A 282 5.07 30.93 -19.69
N MET A 283 6.36 31.14 -19.38
CA MET A 283 7.45 30.26 -19.81
C MET A 283 7.78 29.17 -18.76
N LEU A 284 7.43 29.41 -17.49
CA LEU A 284 7.59 28.46 -16.39
C LEU A 284 6.35 27.58 -16.21
N PHE A 285 5.15 28.10 -16.50
CA PHE A 285 3.89 27.42 -16.21
C PHE A 285 2.94 27.32 -17.40
N ASP A 286 2.32 26.15 -17.54
CA ASP A 286 1.19 25.88 -18.45
C ASP A 286 0.11 25.05 -17.73
N ASN A 287 -1.06 24.89 -18.34
CA ASN A 287 -2.20 24.19 -17.72
C ASN A 287 -2.25 22.68 -17.99
N ASN A 288 -1.25 22.11 -18.68
CA ASN A 288 -1.25 20.75 -19.22
C ASN A 288 -0.12 19.86 -18.66
N THR A 289 1.09 20.38 -18.56
CA THR A 289 2.33 19.66 -18.24
C THR A 289 3.30 20.45 -17.37
N LEU A 290 3.35 21.77 -17.50
CA LEU A 290 4.22 22.65 -16.71
C LEU A 290 3.44 23.19 -15.49
N PHE A 291 3.10 22.29 -14.58
CA PHE A 291 2.62 22.62 -13.24
C PHE A 291 3.05 21.54 -12.25
N LEU A 292 3.12 21.88 -10.97
CA LEU A 292 3.45 20.94 -9.89
C LEU A 292 2.21 20.17 -9.45
N ALA A 293 2.22 18.87 -9.73
CA ALA A 293 1.24 17.91 -9.27
C ALA A 293 1.59 17.38 -7.87
N ARG A 294 0.62 16.66 -7.27
CA ARG A 294 0.81 15.84 -6.06
C ARG A 294 1.36 14.47 -6.49
N GLY A 295 2.66 14.44 -6.80
CA GLY A 295 3.36 13.23 -7.23
C GLY A 295 3.42 12.21 -6.10
N HIS A 296 3.03 10.96 -6.37
CA HIS A 296 3.07 9.90 -5.35
C HIS A 296 4.50 9.44 -5.08
N LEU A 297 4.76 9.00 -3.85
CA LEU A 297 6.02 8.32 -3.50
C LEU A 297 5.85 6.80 -3.53
N ALA A 298 4.96 6.22 -2.71
CA ALA A 298 4.44 4.89 -3.01
C ALA A 298 3.28 5.01 -4.00
N ALA A 299 3.45 4.48 -5.21
CA ALA A 299 2.52 4.72 -6.31
C ALA A 299 1.23 3.92 -6.14
N LYS A 300 0.10 4.46 -6.63
CA LYS A 300 -1.20 3.76 -6.59
C LYS A 300 -1.13 2.36 -7.22
N ALA A 301 -0.34 2.18 -8.29
CA ALA A 301 -0.26 0.92 -9.04
C ALA A 301 0.70 -0.11 -8.41
N ASP A 302 1.47 0.26 -7.39
CA ASP A 302 2.34 -0.67 -6.65
C ASP A 302 1.53 -1.62 -5.75
N TYR A 303 0.32 -1.18 -5.39
CA TYR A 303 -0.61 -1.86 -4.49
C TYR A 303 -1.70 -2.65 -5.22
N ILE A 304 -1.93 -3.88 -4.78
CA ILE A 304 -2.81 -4.80 -5.48
C ILE A 304 -4.29 -4.47 -5.23
N TYR A 305 -4.68 -4.36 -3.95
CA TYR A 305 -6.10 -4.26 -3.56
C TYR A 305 -6.62 -2.83 -3.53
N ALA A 306 -7.89 -2.64 -3.91
CA ALA A 306 -8.57 -1.35 -3.92
C ALA A 306 -8.53 -0.61 -2.56
N SER A 307 -8.39 -1.31 -1.45
CA SER A 307 -8.14 -0.70 -0.13
C SER A 307 -6.73 -0.12 -0.04
N GLN A 308 -5.69 -0.95 -0.25
CA GLN A 308 -4.29 -0.51 -0.32
C GLN A 308 -4.12 0.69 -1.29
N GLN A 309 -4.67 0.60 -2.50
CA GLN A 309 -4.65 1.68 -3.50
C GLN A 309 -5.40 2.96 -3.09
N ARG A 310 -6.36 2.88 -2.15
CA ARG A 310 -7.05 4.07 -1.60
C ARG A 310 -6.24 4.71 -0.46
N SER A 311 -5.35 3.95 0.21
CA SER A 311 -4.48 4.46 1.27
C SER A 311 -3.40 5.44 0.78
N THR A 312 -2.97 5.33 -0.49
CA THR A 312 -1.93 6.18 -1.09
C THR A 312 -2.34 7.65 -1.23
N PHE A 313 -3.64 7.95 -1.18
CA PHE A 313 -4.22 9.29 -1.40
C PHE A 313 -4.21 10.15 -0.12
N ASN A 314 -3.02 10.39 0.42
CA ASN A 314 -2.80 11.21 1.61
C ASN A 314 -1.63 12.20 1.36
N PHE A 315 -1.58 13.32 2.09
CA PHE A 315 -0.54 14.33 1.89
C PHE A 315 0.85 13.96 2.43
N PHE A 316 1.00 12.89 3.21
CA PHE A 316 2.30 12.34 3.60
C PHE A 316 2.94 11.50 2.47
N ASN A 317 2.16 10.91 1.57
CA ASN A 317 2.65 10.06 0.48
C ASN A 317 2.90 10.86 -0.83
N VAL A 318 3.11 12.17 -0.75
CA VAL A 318 3.35 13.03 -1.92
C VAL A 318 4.39 14.11 -1.68
N ALA A 319 4.94 14.62 -2.78
CA ALA A 319 5.69 15.87 -2.84
C ALA A 319 5.35 16.63 -4.14
N PRO A 320 5.79 17.90 -4.31
CA PRO A 320 5.60 18.67 -5.54
C PRO A 320 6.39 18.09 -6.73
N GLN A 321 5.69 17.49 -7.69
CA GLN A 321 6.29 16.86 -8.88
C GLN A 321 5.79 17.53 -10.16
N TRP A 322 6.68 17.97 -11.05
CA TRP A 322 6.25 18.57 -12.31
C TRP A 322 5.46 17.57 -13.15
N GLN A 323 4.30 17.97 -13.64
CA GLN A 323 3.36 17.06 -14.30
C GLN A 323 3.96 16.42 -15.57
N ALA A 324 4.85 17.13 -16.26
CA ALA A 324 5.63 16.61 -17.39
C ALA A 324 6.56 15.44 -17.00
N PHE A 325 7.13 15.45 -15.79
CA PHE A 325 7.97 14.39 -15.23
C PHE A 325 7.14 13.26 -14.61
N ASN A 326 6.19 13.61 -13.73
CA ASN A 326 5.22 12.71 -13.10
C ASN A 326 4.50 11.83 -14.14
N GLY A 327 3.88 12.45 -15.15
CA GLY A 327 3.22 11.75 -16.27
C GLY A 327 4.15 11.39 -17.43
N GLY A 328 5.46 11.59 -17.26
CA GLY A 328 6.50 11.31 -18.25
C GLY A 328 7.37 10.13 -17.84
N GLN A 329 8.67 10.36 -17.69
CA GLN A 329 9.64 9.30 -17.39
C GLN A 329 9.39 8.65 -16.03
N TRP A 330 8.83 9.36 -15.04
CA TRP A 330 8.57 8.79 -13.71
C TRP A 330 7.49 7.71 -13.75
N ALA A 331 6.34 7.97 -14.39
CA ALA A 331 5.31 6.95 -14.60
C ALA A 331 5.80 5.73 -15.41
N THR A 332 6.73 5.93 -16.35
CA THR A 332 7.39 4.82 -17.07
C THR A 332 8.31 4.02 -16.14
N LEU A 333 9.14 4.70 -15.34
CA LEU A 333 10.04 4.08 -14.36
C LEU A 333 9.28 3.20 -13.36
N GLU A 334 8.19 3.73 -12.78
CA GLU A 334 7.32 2.97 -11.88
C GLU A 334 6.75 1.70 -12.53
N ASP A 335 6.46 1.73 -13.84
CA ASP A 335 5.86 0.59 -14.55
C ASP A 335 6.88 -0.47 -14.96
N GLU A 336 8.05 -0.05 -15.46
CA GLU A 336 9.16 -0.97 -15.74
C GLU A 336 9.74 -1.59 -14.45
N VAL A 337 9.72 -0.86 -13.32
CA VAL A 337 9.96 -1.42 -11.98
C VAL A 337 9.00 -2.57 -11.66
N ARG A 338 7.68 -2.37 -11.80
CA ARG A 338 6.69 -3.43 -11.53
C ARG A 338 6.84 -4.62 -12.47
N LYS A 339 7.14 -4.39 -13.75
CA LYS A 339 7.45 -5.43 -14.74
C LYS A 339 8.72 -6.20 -14.37
N TYR A 340 9.75 -5.52 -13.86
CA TYR A 340 11.01 -6.13 -13.44
C TYR A 340 10.81 -7.06 -12.24
N VAL A 341 10.17 -6.57 -11.17
CA VAL A 341 9.89 -7.38 -9.97
C VAL A 341 9.04 -8.62 -10.32
N ALA A 342 8.04 -8.46 -11.21
CA ALA A 342 7.23 -9.57 -11.71
C ALA A 342 8.03 -10.61 -12.50
N ARG A 343 8.75 -10.19 -13.55
CA ARG A 343 9.44 -11.12 -14.46
C ARG A 343 10.62 -11.84 -13.78
N SER A 344 11.31 -11.16 -12.86
CA SER A 344 12.45 -11.70 -12.10
C SER A 344 12.03 -12.43 -10.82
N LYS A 345 10.72 -12.49 -10.52
CA LYS A 345 10.13 -13.19 -9.36
C LYS A 345 10.72 -12.75 -8.00
N LEU A 346 11.03 -11.46 -7.91
CA LEU A 346 11.63 -10.82 -6.74
C LEU A 346 10.56 -10.38 -5.73
N MET A 347 10.94 -10.26 -4.47
CA MET A 347 10.19 -9.51 -3.46
C MET A 347 11.13 -8.41 -2.99
N VAL A 348 10.78 -7.14 -3.23
CA VAL A 348 11.70 -6.03 -2.99
C VAL A 348 11.15 -5.02 -2.00
N ASP A 349 12.00 -4.59 -1.06
CA ASP A 349 11.75 -3.40 -0.26
C ASP A 349 11.99 -2.16 -1.12
N CYS A 350 10.95 -1.34 -1.28
CA CYS A 350 10.99 -0.09 -2.00
C CYS A 350 11.02 1.10 -1.05
N TYR A 351 12.03 1.96 -1.20
CA TYR A 351 12.12 3.27 -0.55
C TYR A 351 12.01 4.35 -1.63
N THR A 352 10.85 4.99 -1.76
CA THR A 352 10.67 6.12 -2.67
C THR A 352 10.69 7.42 -1.89
N GLY A 353 11.50 8.40 -2.28
CA GLY A 353 11.62 9.67 -1.59
C GLY A 353 12.09 10.81 -2.48
N THR A 354 12.48 11.91 -1.85
CA THR A 354 12.97 13.11 -2.52
C THR A 354 14.25 13.63 -1.88
N TRP A 355 15.05 14.40 -2.62
CA TRP A 355 16.26 15.06 -2.12
C TRP A 355 16.53 16.39 -2.83
N GLY A 356 17.21 17.30 -2.14
CA GLY A 356 17.53 18.65 -2.60
C GLY A 356 16.30 19.53 -2.80
N ILE A 357 16.53 20.81 -3.06
CA ILE A 357 15.48 21.80 -3.37
C ILE A 357 15.70 22.28 -4.80
N MET A 358 14.65 22.25 -5.62
CA MET A 358 14.72 22.69 -7.01
C MET A 358 14.87 24.20 -7.06
N GLN A 359 15.91 24.67 -7.71
CA GLN A 359 16.13 26.11 -7.89
C GLN A 359 15.54 26.63 -9.19
N LEU A 360 15.06 27.87 -9.13
CA LEU A 360 14.53 28.64 -10.24
C LEU A 360 15.60 29.63 -10.73
N SER A 361 16.09 29.41 -11.94
CA SER A 361 17.12 30.23 -12.60
C SER A 361 16.53 31.46 -13.30
N SER A 362 17.20 32.61 -13.18
CA SER A 362 16.88 33.84 -13.92
C SER A 362 17.06 33.68 -15.44
N SER A 363 16.37 34.53 -16.22
CA SER A 363 16.47 34.59 -17.69
C SER A 363 17.80 35.16 -18.19
N SER A 364 18.59 35.79 -17.33
CA SER A 364 19.91 36.34 -17.68
C SER A 364 20.96 36.01 -16.63
N LYS A 365 22.22 35.95 -17.08
CA LYS A 365 23.37 36.02 -16.18
C LYS A 365 23.37 37.37 -15.47
N SER A 366 23.78 37.38 -14.20
CA SER A 366 24.00 38.61 -13.44
C SER A 366 25.17 39.40 -14.04
N PRO A 367 25.02 40.72 -14.25
CA PRO A 367 26.06 41.54 -14.85
C PRO A 367 27.26 41.77 -13.91
N THR A 368 27.16 41.42 -12.63
CA THR A 368 28.25 41.59 -11.64
C THR A 368 29.05 40.30 -11.41
N SER A 369 28.43 39.12 -11.49
CA SER A 369 29.09 37.82 -11.23
C SER A 369 29.31 36.95 -12.46
N GLY A 370 28.62 37.20 -13.57
CA GLY A 370 28.65 36.35 -14.77
C GLY A 370 27.98 34.97 -14.62
N GLN A 371 27.42 34.69 -13.44
CA GLN A 371 26.63 33.50 -13.12
C GLN A 371 25.13 33.81 -13.24
N THR A 372 24.29 32.80 -13.45
CA THR A 372 22.82 32.98 -13.49
C THR A 372 22.28 32.97 -12.06
N PRO A 373 21.59 34.02 -11.58
CA PRO A 373 20.95 33.98 -10.26
C PRO A 373 19.92 32.87 -10.16
N GLN A 374 20.00 32.09 -9.08
CA GLN A 374 19.12 30.98 -8.73
C GLN A 374 18.46 31.26 -7.37
N SER A 375 17.23 30.79 -7.18
CA SER A 375 16.55 30.79 -5.87
C SER A 375 15.76 29.51 -5.66
N ASP A 376 15.84 28.96 -4.45
CA ASP A 376 15.05 27.81 -3.99
C ASP A 376 13.54 28.01 -4.19
N PHE A 377 12.88 27.02 -4.81
CA PHE A 377 11.44 27.05 -5.02
C PHE A 377 10.69 26.28 -3.92
N TYR A 378 9.79 26.99 -3.24
CA TYR A 378 8.87 26.43 -2.24
C TYR A 378 7.41 26.73 -2.64
N LEU A 379 6.47 25.87 -2.26
CA LEU A 379 5.02 26.12 -2.40
C LEU A 379 4.37 26.71 -1.15
N ALA A 380 5.12 26.86 -0.06
CA ALA A 380 4.68 27.51 1.17
C ALA A 380 5.87 28.16 1.86
N ARG A 381 5.62 29.23 2.61
CA ARG A 381 6.59 29.90 3.48
C ARG A 381 5.98 30.21 4.84
N ASP A 382 6.80 30.36 5.87
CA ASP A 382 6.36 30.74 7.21
C ASP A 382 6.14 32.27 7.33
N ALA A 383 5.76 32.71 8.54
CA ALA A 383 5.56 34.14 8.83
C ALA A 383 6.85 34.98 8.75
N ASN A 384 8.03 34.34 8.70
CA ASN A 384 9.35 34.96 8.57
C ASN A 384 9.92 34.81 7.14
N ASN A 385 9.12 34.34 6.18
CA ASN A 385 9.49 34.06 4.78
C ASN A 385 10.42 32.85 4.57
N ASN A 386 10.69 32.04 5.60
CA ASN A 386 11.41 30.76 5.50
C ASN A 386 10.61 29.76 4.65
N GLY A 387 11.29 28.87 3.91
CA GLY A 387 10.62 27.86 3.09
C GLY A 387 10.00 26.73 3.91
N LEU A 388 8.69 26.46 3.71
CA LEU A 388 7.94 25.43 4.45
C LEU A 388 7.51 24.21 3.63
N LEU A 389 7.38 24.32 2.31
CA LEU A 389 7.04 23.16 1.45
C LEU A 389 7.95 23.18 0.22
N PRO A 390 9.12 22.53 0.25
CA PRO A 390 10.08 22.58 -0.84
C PRO A 390 9.54 21.88 -2.09
N VAL A 391 9.85 22.44 -3.25
CA VAL A 391 9.81 21.71 -4.51
C VAL A 391 11.11 20.91 -4.59
N PRO A 392 11.10 19.57 -4.52
CA PRO A 392 12.32 18.79 -4.47
C PRO A 392 13.07 18.81 -5.80
N MET A 393 14.41 18.78 -5.75
CA MET A 393 15.25 18.71 -6.95
C MET A 393 15.21 17.31 -7.58
N LEU A 394 15.35 16.27 -6.77
CA LEU A 394 15.36 14.87 -7.18
C LEU A 394 14.19 14.10 -6.55
N TYR A 395 13.63 13.18 -7.32
CA TYR A 395 12.92 12.02 -6.81
C TYR A 395 13.84 10.80 -6.93
N TYR A 396 13.73 9.87 -5.98
CA TYR A 396 14.47 8.60 -6.05
C TYR A 396 13.58 7.43 -5.62
N ARG A 397 13.88 6.25 -6.15
CA ARG A 397 13.27 4.98 -5.78
C ARG A 397 14.36 3.92 -5.66
N ILE A 398 14.64 3.50 -4.43
CA ILE A 398 15.52 2.36 -4.16
C ILE A 398 14.69 1.08 -4.17
N MET A 399 15.28 0.00 -4.69
CA MET A 399 14.80 -1.38 -4.53
C MET A 399 15.91 -2.24 -3.94
N VAL A 400 15.58 -3.11 -2.98
CA VAL A 400 16.50 -4.11 -2.38
C VAL A 400 15.83 -5.47 -2.39
N ASP A 401 16.50 -6.54 -2.81
CA ASP A 401 15.94 -7.90 -2.77
C ASP A 401 15.86 -8.43 -1.33
N GLN A 402 14.65 -8.81 -0.89
CA GLN A 402 14.44 -9.41 0.42
C GLN A 402 15.09 -10.80 0.57
N ARG A 403 15.44 -11.48 -0.53
CA ARG A 403 16.18 -12.75 -0.49
C ARG A 403 17.70 -12.56 -0.41
N HIS A 404 18.22 -11.54 -1.08
CA HIS A 404 19.65 -11.25 -1.15
C HIS A 404 19.89 -9.75 -0.82
N PRO A 405 19.86 -9.35 0.46
CA PRO A 405 19.84 -7.94 0.87
C PRO A 405 21.13 -7.16 0.60
N GLY A 406 22.14 -7.75 -0.05
CA GLY A 406 23.27 -7.04 -0.67
C GLY A 406 22.93 -6.46 -2.05
N HIS A 407 21.93 -7.01 -2.75
CA HIS A 407 21.51 -6.59 -4.08
C HIS A 407 20.43 -5.51 -4.04
N GLY A 408 20.66 -4.44 -4.80
CA GLY A 408 19.68 -3.39 -4.99
C GLY A 408 20.05 -2.42 -6.11
N ILE A 409 19.17 -1.45 -6.33
CA ILE A 409 19.40 -0.37 -7.28
C ILE A 409 18.71 0.90 -6.79
N ALA A 410 19.39 2.04 -6.87
CA ALA A 410 18.80 3.36 -6.63
C ALA A 410 18.47 3.99 -7.98
N LEU A 411 17.18 4.25 -8.25
CA LEU A 411 16.71 4.83 -9.50
C LEU A 411 16.33 6.29 -9.25
N VAL A 412 16.97 7.23 -9.93
CA VAL A 412 16.89 8.67 -9.61
C VAL A 412 16.33 9.43 -10.80
N GLY A 413 15.52 10.47 -10.54
CA GLY A 413 14.90 11.28 -11.57
C GLY A 413 14.85 12.77 -11.21
N VAL A 414 15.24 13.60 -12.18
CA VAL A 414 15.35 15.06 -12.02
C VAL A 414 13.98 15.72 -12.19
N ASN A 415 13.52 16.40 -11.15
CA ASN A 415 12.23 17.10 -11.09
C ASN A 415 12.36 18.54 -11.59
N ASN A 416 12.93 18.74 -12.77
CA ASN A 416 13.01 20.06 -13.41
C ASN A 416 12.84 19.93 -14.93
N PRO A 417 11.67 20.27 -15.50
CA PRO A 417 11.42 20.19 -16.94
C PRO A 417 12.01 21.38 -17.74
N HIS A 418 12.63 22.35 -17.06
CA HIS A 418 13.29 23.51 -17.65
C HIS A 418 14.81 23.35 -17.76
N ALA A 419 15.40 22.48 -16.94
CA ALA A 419 16.85 22.26 -16.92
C ALA A 419 17.37 21.69 -18.24
N ASN A 420 18.50 22.21 -18.69
CA ASN A 420 19.24 21.69 -19.84
C ASN A 420 20.22 20.58 -19.43
N PHE A 421 20.78 19.87 -20.42
CA PHE A 421 21.65 18.72 -20.17
C PHE A 421 22.87 19.07 -19.29
N ASN A 422 23.48 20.23 -19.48
CA ASN A 422 24.70 20.59 -18.73
C ASN A 422 24.37 20.84 -17.26
N GLU A 423 23.32 21.62 -16.97
CA GLU A 423 22.81 21.86 -15.60
C GLU A 423 22.48 20.54 -14.89
N ILE A 424 21.83 19.61 -15.60
CA ILE A 424 21.51 18.28 -15.06
C ILE A 424 22.77 17.50 -14.66
N ILE A 425 23.79 17.47 -15.52
CA ILE A 425 25.03 16.74 -15.24
C ILE A 425 25.86 17.43 -14.14
N SER A 426 25.86 18.77 -14.04
CA SER A 426 26.64 19.49 -13.02
C SER A 426 25.97 19.62 -11.64
N GLU A 427 24.64 19.69 -11.59
CA GLU A 427 23.90 20.01 -10.35
C GLU A 427 23.01 18.85 -9.86
N CYS A 428 22.56 17.96 -10.75
CA CYS A 428 21.52 16.97 -10.43
C CYS A 428 22.00 15.50 -10.40
N VAL A 429 23.19 15.18 -10.91
CA VAL A 429 23.77 13.82 -10.86
C VAL A 429 24.71 13.71 -9.65
N ILE A 430 24.31 12.92 -8.65
CA ILE A 430 25.00 12.84 -7.34
C ILE A 430 25.68 11.49 -7.06
N CYS A 431 25.84 10.66 -8.10
CA CYS A 431 26.46 9.34 -8.07
C CYS A 431 27.02 9.00 -9.46
N ASP A 432 27.84 7.96 -9.57
CA ASP A 432 28.18 7.37 -10.87
C ASP A 432 26.94 6.66 -11.46
N ASP A 433 26.60 6.98 -12.71
CA ASP A 433 25.43 6.41 -13.38
C ASP A 433 25.71 4.99 -13.92
N VAL A 434 25.06 4.00 -13.32
CA VAL A 434 25.23 2.58 -13.64
C VAL A 434 24.15 2.03 -14.59
N HIS A 435 23.23 2.85 -15.11
CA HIS A 435 22.05 2.33 -15.83
C HIS A 435 22.40 1.48 -17.08
N GLU A 436 23.50 1.77 -17.78
CA GLU A 436 23.95 0.97 -18.93
C GLU A 436 24.43 -0.44 -18.55
N GLN A 437 24.95 -0.60 -17.33
CA GLN A 437 25.40 -1.89 -16.77
C GLN A 437 24.19 -2.79 -16.45
N VAL A 438 23.07 -2.19 -16.07
CA VAL A 438 21.85 -2.87 -15.63
C VAL A 438 20.96 -3.17 -16.85
N ALA A 439 21.07 -4.39 -17.37
CA ALA A 439 20.45 -4.78 -18.65
C ALA A 439 18.92 -4.59 -18.73
N TRP A 440 18.20 -4.48 -17.61
CA TRP A 440 16.76 -4.19 -17.59
C TRP A 440 16.41 -2.70 -17.68
N LEU A 441 17.36 -1.79 -17.46
CA LEU A 441 17.19 -0.34 -17.57
C LEU A 441 17.42 0.19 -19.00
N ARG A 442 17.73 -0.65 -19.99
CA ARG A 442 17.98 -0.26 -21.41
C ARG A 442 16.83 0.50 -22.12
N TRP A 443 15.65 0.60 -21.52
CA TRP A 443 14.56 1.45 -21.99
C TRP A 443 14.74 2.92 -21.57
N MET A 444 15.49 3.17 -20.49
CA MET A 444 15.77 4.47 -19.91
C MET A 444 16.60 5.28 -20.90
N THR A 445 15.95 6.20 -21.62
CA THR A 445 16.64 7.04 -22.61
C THR A 445 16.25 8.49 -22.41
N ASN A 446 17.24 9.33 -22.08
CA ASN A 446 17.06 10.74 -21.73
C ASN A 446 16.85 11.67 -22.95
N LYS A 447 16.13 11.17 -23.97
CA LYS A 447 15.89 11.82 -25.26
C LYS A 447 14.93 13.03 -25.18
N ASN A 448 14.22 13.21 -24.07
CA ASN A 448 13.28 14.32 -23.88
C ASN A 448 13.31 14.79 -22.42
N LEU A 449 14.26 15.68 -22.12
CA LEU A 449 14.51 16.22 -20.77
C LEU A 449 13.27 16.87 -20.14
N LYS A 450 12.35 17.43 -20.96
CA LYS A 450 11.09 18.00 -20.46
C LYS A 450 10.18 16.96 -19.81
N LYS A 451 10.33 15.67 -20.13
CA LYS A 451 9.65 14.55 -19.47
C LYS A 451 10.41 14.00 -18.26
N GLY A 452 11.48 14.67 -17.84
CA GLY A 452 12.45 14.24 -16.84
C GLY A 452 13.72 13.66 -17.45
N TYR A 453 14.79 13.72 -16.69
CA TYR A 453 16.01 12.94 -16.87
C TYR A 453 16.07 11.87 -15.78
N LEU A 454 16.47 10.65 -16.13
CA LEU A 454 16.64 9.53 -15.20
C LEU A 454 18.08 9.01 -15.22
N TYR A 455 18.56 8.51 -14.09
CA TYR A 455 19.82 7.77 -13.96
C TYR A 455 19.70 6.69 -12.88
N ALA A 456 20.71 5.84 -12.71
CA ALA A 456 20.73 4.84 -11.65
C ALA A 456 22.07 4.82 -10.90
N CYS A 457 22.03 4.53 -9.60
CA CYS A 457 23.23 4.40 -8.75
C CYS A 457 23.29 3.01 -8.08
N GLN A 458 24.49 2.62 -7.66
CA GLN A 458 24.63 1.67 -6.54
C GLN A 458 23.95 2.26 -5.29
N VAL A 459 23.26 1.42 -4.50
CA VAL A 459 22.44 1.90 -3.38
C VAL A 459 23.31 2.50 -2.27
N ALA A 460 24.43 1.86 -1.91
CA ALA A 460 25.35 2.37 -0.90
C ALA A 460 25.89 3.78 -1.22
N ASP A 461 26.27 4.03 -2.47
CA ASP A 461 26.78 5.35 -2.90
C ASP A 461 25.70 6.42 -2.85
N PHE A 462 24.48 6.12 -3.33
CA PHE A 462 23.36 7.05 -3.26
C PHE A 462 22.96 7.38 -1.81
N VAL A 463 22.89 6.37 -0.93
CA VAL A 463 22.62 6.54 0.51
C VAL A 463 23.67 7.46 1.16
N LYS A 464 24.95 7.27 0.81
CA LYS A 464 26.08 8.12 1.23
C LYS A 464 26.02 9.53 0.62
N ALA A 465 25.45 9.69 -0.57
CA ALA A 465 25.27 10.99 -1.23
C ALA A 465 24.17 11.83 -0.55
N ILE A 466 23.00 11.25 -0.26
CA ILE A 466 21.87 12.02 0.31
C ILE A 466 21.84 12.08 1.84
N GLY A 467 22.42 11.10 2.53
CA GLY A 467 22.52 11.04 3.99
C GLY A 467 21.25 10.58 4.71
N HIS A 468 20.06 11.06 4.33
CA HIS A 468 18.82 10.90 5.12
C HIS A 468 18.14 9.52 5.09
N LEU A 469 18.81 8.48 4.60
CA LEU A 469 18.27 7.12 4.47
C LEU A 469 18.72 6.18 5.60
N PRO A 470 17.99 5.08 5.87
CA PRO A 470 18.37 4.09 6.87
C PRO A 470 19.76 3.51 6.64
N ARG A 471 20.65 3.66 7.64
CA ARG A 471 22.07 3.26 7.57
C ARG A 471 22.34 1.83 7.08
N HIS A 472 21.41 0.88 7.24
CA HIS A 472 21.60 -0.50 6.75
C HIS A 472 21.68 -0.58 5.21
N LEU A 473 21.15 0.40 4.48
CA LEU A 473 21.22 0.47 3.02
C LEU A 473 22.64 0.75 2.50
N LEU A 474 23.59 1.16 3.36
CA LEU A 474 25.02 1.21 3.03
C LEU A 474 25.63 -0.17 2.75
N ASN A 475 24.98 -1.26 3.17
CA ASN A 475 25.43 -2.62 2.90
C ASN A 475 24.92 -3.17 1.56
N VAL A 476 24.14 -2.39 0.81
CA VAL A 476 23.57 -2.78 -0.49
C VAL A 476 24.53 -2.34 -1.59
N THR A 477 25.50 -3.20 -1.88
CA THR A 477 26.65 -2.93 -2.76
C THR A 477 26.61 -3.67 -4.09
N GLU A 478 25.67 -4.59 -4.30
CA GLU A 478 25.52 -5.35 -5.54
C GLU A 478 24.33 -4.85 -6.37
N LEU A 479 24.41 -4.95 -7.70
CA LEU A 479 23.34 -4.49 -8.61
C LEU A 479 22.20 -5.52 -8.71
N LEU A 480 21.02 -5.04 -9.14
CA LEU A 480 19.74 -5.75 -9.18
C LEU A 480 19.12 -5.85 -10.59
#